data_AF-A0A7S1Q1P5-F1
#
_entry.id   AF-A0A7S1Q1P5-F1
#
_cell.length_a   1.000
_cell.length_b   1.000
_cell.length_c   1.000
_cell.angle_alpha   90.00
_cell.angle_beta   90.00
_cell.angle_gamma   90.00
#
_symmetry.space_group_name_H-M   'P 1'
#
loop_
_entity.id
_entity.type
_entity.pdbx_description
1 polymer ?
#
loop_
_entity_poly.entity_id
_entity_poly.type
_entity_poly.pdbx_seq_one_letter_code
_entity_poly.pdbx_strand_id
1 'polypeptide(L)'
;LEELGRRVVQDCPRLVTIDFRECLSLRRIGHFALAKSPVLETVHWPPRLEELGQFVLKDCQNLATVDFRTCSTLCRIGDDALAECPALTIVHWPPMLEE
;
A
#
# COMPACT_ATOMS: atom_id res chain seq x y z
N LEU A 1 -0.52 -14.41 9.33
CA LEU A 1 -1.69 -13.65 8.83
C LEU A 1 -1.56 -13.53 7.33
N GLU A 2 -2.53 -14.02 6.55
CA GLU A 2 -2.47 -13.97 5.08
C GLU A 2 -3.10 -12.70 4.50
N GLU A 3 -3.95 -12.04 5.27
CA GLU A 3 -4.68 -10.86 4.82
C GLU A 3 -4.72 -9.81 5.93
N LEU A 4 -4.36 -8.58 5.56
CA LEU A 4 -4.64 -7.41 6.38
C LEU A 4 -6.07 -6.99 6.08
N GLY A 5 -6.95 -7.03 7.08
CA GLY A 5 -8.37 -6.73 6.91
C GLY A 5 -8.66 -5.31 6.43
N ARG A 6 -9.94 -5.02 6.21
CA ARG A 6 -10.40 -3.68 5.82
C ARG A 6 -10.20 -2.69 6.96
N ARG A 7 -9.75 -1.46 6.64
CA ARG A 7 -9.63 -0.33 7.57
C ARG A 7 -8.81 -0.59 8.85
N VAL A 8 -7.83 -1.48 8.81
CA VAL A 8 -7.04 -1.86 10.00
C VAL A 8 -6.23 -0.69 10.55
N VAL A 9 -5.70 0.14 9.66
CA VAL A 9 -4.85 1.30 9.97
C VAL A 9 -5.39 2.57 9.29
N GLN A 10 -6.71 2.62 9.09
CA GLN A 10 -7.38 3.79 8.53
C GLN A 10 -7.39 4.93 9.56
N ASP A 11 -7.26 6.18 9.08
CA ASP A 11 -7.39 7.40 9.90
C ASP A 11 -6.39 7.45 11.07
N CYS A 12 -5.12 7.15 10.75
CA CYS A 12 -4.02 7.19 11.69
C CYS A 12 -3.20 8.47 11.52
N PRO A 13 -3.55 9.58 12.21
CA PRO A 13 -2.96 10.91 11.96
C PRO A 13 -1.49 11.05 12.37
N ARG A 14 -0.92 10.03 13.02
CA ARG A 14 0.46 10.00 13.51
C ARG A 14 1.31 8.88 12.91
N LEU A 15 0.75 8.11 11.97
CA LEU A 15 1.44 6.98 11.36
C LEU A 15 2.37 7.47 10.26
N VAL A 16 3.67 7.50 10.53
CA VAL A 16 4.70 7.99 9.59
C VAL A 16 5.19 6.89 8.66
N THR A 17 5.35 5.67 9.19
CA THR A 17 5.91 4.54 8.46
C THR A 17 5.21 3.24 8.85
N ILE A 18 5.07 2.34 7.89
CA ILE A 18 4.60 0.98 8.11
C ILE A 18 5.58 0.01 7.46
N ASP A 19 5.93 -1.06 8.18
CA ASP A 19 6.85 -2.07 7.70
C ASP A 19 6.22 -3.47 7.68
N PHE A 20 6.02 -4.00 6.48
CA PHE A 20 5.52 -5.35 6.23
C PHE A 20 6.59 -6.28 5.64
N ARG A 21 7.87 -5.90 5.58
CA ARG A 21 8.92 -6.70 4.92
C ARG A 21 9.01 -8.13 5.47
N GLU A 22 8.88 -8.26 6.78
CA GLU A 22 8.95 -9.54 7.50
C GLU A 22 7.60 -10.30 7.51
N CYS A 23 6.54 -9.71 6.95
CA CYS A 23 5.23 -10.35 6.84
C CYS A 23 5.17 -11.32 5.65
N LEU A 24 6.00 -12.36 5.67
CA LEU A 24 6.21 -13.30 4.56
C LEU A 24 4.96 -14.10 4.16
N SER A 25 3.97 -14.18 5.04
CA SER A 25 2.67 -14.82 4.75
C SER A 25 1.62 -13.85 4.23
N LEU A 26 1.82 -12.53 4.32
CA LEU A 26 0.83 -11.53 3.94
C LEU A 26 0.71 -11.46 2.41
N ARG A 27 -0.46 -11.84 1.89
CA ARG A 27 -0.77 -11.90 0.46
C ARG A 27 -1.70 -10.79 0.03
N ARG A 28 -2.61 -10.35 0.90
CA ARG A 28 -3.67 -9.40 0.54
C ARG A 28 -3.75 -8.26 1.54
N ILE A 29 -3.98 -7.07 1.04
CA ILE A 29 -4.27 -5.88 1.86
C ILE A 29 -5.64 -5.36 1.50
N GLY A 30 -6.55 -5.40 2.48
CA GLY A 30 -7.95 -5.11 2.31
C GLY A 30 -8.26 -3.65 1.98
N HIS A 31 -9.53 -3.41 1.64
CA HIS A 31 -9.98 -2.09 1.21
C HIS A 31 -9.79 -1.06 2.31
N PHE A 32 -9.35 0.15 1.94
CA PHE A 32 -9.07 1.26 2.86
C PHE A 32 -8.09 0.94 3.99
N ALA A 33 -7.28 -0.11 3.89
CA ALA A 33 -6.48 -0.58 5.03
C ALA A 33 -5.54 0.48 5.61
N LEU A 34 -4.99 1.36 4.77
CA LEU A 34 -4.02 2.41 5.13
C LEU A 34 -4.56 3.84 4.83
N ALA A 35 -5.83 3.96 4.46
CA ALA A 35 -6.40 5.20 3.96
C ALA A 35 -6.46 6.30 5.03
N LYS A 36 -6.46 7.56 4.62
CA LYS A 36 -6.54 8.74 5.50
C LYS A 36 -5.42 8.78 6.55
N SER A 37 -4.21 8.40 6.16
CA SER A 37 -3.03 8.52 7.01
C SER A 37 -2.22 9.73 6.53
N PRO A 38 -2.56 10.96 6.94
CA PRO A 38 -2.06 12.18 6.30
C PRO A 38 -0.54 12.36 6.43
N VAL A 39 0.07 11.80 7.48
CA VAL A 39 1.51 11.88 7.73
C VAL A 39 2.27 10.63 7.29
N LEU A 40 1.62 9.67 6.63
CA LEU A 40 2.27 8.46 6.14
C LEU A 40 3.20 8.83 4.98
N GLU A 41 4.49 8.62 5.18
CA GLU A 41 5.53 8.95 4.20
C GLU A 41 6.03 7.71 3.46
N THR A 42 6.01 6.55 4.10
CA THR A 42 6.60 5.33 3.53
C THR A 42 5.86 4.08 3.98
N VAL A 43 5.66 3.16 3.03
CA VAL A 43 5.17 1.80 3.27
C VAL A 43 6.17 0.82 2.69
N HIS A 44 6.71 -0.06 3.54
CA HIS A 44 7.51 -1.18 3.07
C HIS A 44 6.62 -2.41 2.91
N TRP A 45 6.44 -2.86 1.67
CA TRP A 45 5.53 -3.96 1.34
C TRP A 45 6.16 -5.34 1.56
N PRO A 46 5.35 -6.40 1.80
CA PRO A 46 5.88 -7.76 1.88
C PRO A 46 6.24 -8.26 0.48
N PRO A 47 7.29 -9.11 0.34
CA PRO A 47 7.74 -9.59 -0.97
C PRO A 47 6.73 -10.48 -1.69
N ARG A 48 5.73 -10.98 -0.95
CA ARG A 48 4.72 -11.97 -1.38
C ARG A 48 3.32 -11.37 -1.51
N LEU A 49 3.23 -10.04 -1.57
CA LEU A 49 1.97 -9.34 -1.80
C LEU A 49 1.42 -9.72 -3.18
N GLU A 50 0.16 -10.11 -3.24
CA GLU A 50 -0.55 -10.52 -4.46
C GLU A 50 -1.64 -9.51 -4.84
N GLU A 51 -2.28 -8.90 -3.85
CA GLU A 51 -3.43 -8.01 -4.06
C GLU A 51 -3.46 -6.82 -3.10
N LEU A 52 -3.72 -5.64 -3.68
CA LEU A 52 -4.21 -4.47 -2.96
C LEU A 52 -5.70 -4.28 -3.25
N GLY A 53 -6.49 -4.06 -2.20
CA GLY A 53 -7.90 -3.73 -2.31
C GLY A 53 -8.17 -2.34 -2.88
N GLN A 54 -9.44 -1.95 -2.92
CA GLN A 54 -9.81 -0.60 -3.33
C GLN A 54 -9.38 0.43 -2.27
N PHE A 55 -8.92 1.60 -2.71
CA PHE A 55 -8.61 2.74 -1.85
C PHE A 55 -7.58 2.48 -0.73
N VAL A 56 -6.64 1.52 -0.87
CA VAL A 56 -5.73 1.12 0.23
C VAL A 56 -5.00 2.30 0.84
N LEU A 57 -4.40 3.16 0.02
CA LEU A 57 -3.64 4.35 0.41
C LEU A 57 -4.39 5.65 0.11
N LYS A 58 -5.72 5.59 -0.05
CA LYS A 58 -6.50 6.80 -0.37
C LYS A 58 -6.24 7.91 0.66
N ASP A 59 -6.06 9.15 0.20
CA ASP A 59 -5.96 10.34 1.08
C ASP A 59 -4.73 10.31 2.02
N CYS A 60 -3.59 9.82 1.51
CA CYS A 60 -2.29 9.90 2.20
C CYS A 60 -1.53 11.14 1.73
N GLN A 61 -1.67 12.23 2.49
CA GLN A 61 -1.22 13.57 2.09
C GLN A 61 0.30 13.71 1.92
N ASN A 62 1.09 13.03 2.76
CA ASN A 62 2.56 13.09 2.74
C ASN A 62 3.24 11.94 1.96
N LEU A 63 2.46 11.01 1.41
CA LEU A 63 3.02 9.84 0.74
C LEU A 63 3.62 10.23 -0.61
N ALA A 64 4.94 10.37 -0.67
CA ALA A 64 5.62 10.87 -1.86
C ALA A 64 6.01 9.78 -2.87
N THR A 65 6.24 8.55 -2.39
CA THR A 65 6.71 7.43 -3.21
C THR A 65 6.08 6.13 -2.74
N VAL A 66 5.71 5.28 -3.69
CA VAL A 66 5.28 3.90 -3.44
C VAL A 66 6.16 2.95 -4.23
N ASP A 67 6.78 1.98 -3.56
CA ASP A 67 7.73 1.06 -4.17
C ASP A 67 7.27 -0.39 -4.10
N PHE A 68 6.78 -0.93 -5.22
CA PHE A 68 6.36 -2.32 -5.37
C PHE A 68 7.42 -3.21 -6.04
N ARG A 69 8.66 -2.74 -6.27
CA ARG A 69 9.69 -3.53 -7.00
C ARG A 69 9.99 -4.89 -6.37
N THR A 70 9.85 -4.97 -5.04
CA THR A 70 10.05 -6.21 -4.28
C THR A 70 8.82 -7.13 -4.28
N CYS A 71 7.65 -6.64 -4.71
CA CYS A 71 6.38 -7.37 -4.73
C CYS A 71 6.21 -8.15 -6.04
N SER A 72 7.07 -9.14 -6.28
CA SER A 72 7.09 -9.88 -7.56
C SER A 72 5.80 -10.64 -7.88
N THR A 73 4.94 -10.87 -6.89
CA THR A 73 3.66 -11.57 -7.02
C THR A 73 2.45 -10.64 -7.16
N LEU A 74 2.63 -9.32 -7.08
CA LEU A 74 1.52 -8.37 -7.08
C LEU A 74 0.89 -8.33 -8.48
N CYS A 75 -0.34 -8.83 -8.57
CA CYS A 75 -1.06 -8.97 -9.85
C CYS A 75 -2.43 -8.28 -9.86
N ARG A 76 -2.91 -7.82 -8.70
CA ARG A 76 -4.18 -7.09 -8.59
C ARG A 76 -4.02 -5.83 -7.75
N ILE A 77 -4.44 -4.70 -8.31
CA ILE A 77 -4.53 -3.41 -7.63
C ILE A 77 -5.97 -2.94 -7.78
N GLY A 78 -6.66 -2.78 -6.66
CA GLY A 78 -8.04 -2.32 -6.65
C GLY A 78 -8.15 -0.86 -7.11
N ASP A 79 -9.34 -0.50 -7.58
CA ASP A 79 -9.64 0.85 -8.03
C ASP A 79 -9.24 1.90 -6.98
N ASP A 80 -8.67 3.00 -7.47
CA ASP A 80 -8.31 4.16 -6.67
C ASP A 80 -7.41 3.82 -5.46
N ALA A 81 -6.65 2.72 -5.50
CA ALA A 81 -5.79 2.28 -4.40
C ALA A 81 -4.80 3.36 -3.93
N LEU A 82 -4.41 4.27 -4.82
CA LEU A 82 -3.47 5.38 -4.58
C LEU A 82 -4.14 6.76 -4.78
N ALA A 83 -5.47 6.85 -4.76
CA ALA A 83 -6.19 8.09 -5.06
C ALA A 83 -6.01 9.16 -3.98
N GLU A 84 -6.21 10.43 -4.35
CA GLU A 84 -6.18 11.58 -3.42
C GLU A 84 -4.87 11.69 -2.61
N CYS A 85 -3.73 11.25 -3.18
CA CYS A 85 -2.39 11.40 -2.60
C CYS A 85 -1.62 12.52 -3.33
N PRO A 86 -1.79 13.81 -2.96
CA PRO A 86 -1.24 14.93 -3.74
C PRO A 86 0.28 15.02 -3.74
N ALA A 87 0.97 14.45 -2.75
CA ALA A 87 2.44 14.38 -2.73
C ALA A 87 3.01 13.23 -3.55
N LEU A 88 2.19 12.27 -3.98
CA LEU A 88 2.65 11.06 -4.67
C LEU A 88 3.12 11.40 -6.08
N THR A 89 4.43 11.33 -6.27
CA THR A 89 5.08 11.68 -7.55
C THR A 89 5.65 10.47 -8.27
N ILE A 90 5.97 9.40 -7.53
CA ILE A 90 6.65 8.22 -8.05
C ILE A 90 5.94 6.95 -7.57
N VAL A 91 5.61 6.07 -8.51
CA VAL A 91 5.19 4.70 -8.22
C VAL A 91 6.13 3.76 -8.97
N HIS A 92 6.87 2.93 -8.24
CA HIS A 92 7.67 1.87 -8.85
C HIS A 92 6.84 0.58 -8.89
N TRP A 93 6.47 0.15 -10.09
CA TRP A 93 5.70 -1.07 -10.32
C TRP A 93 6.57 -2.33 -10.17
N PRO A 94 5.96 -3.49 -9.85
CA PRO A 94 6.68 -4.76 -9.82
C PRO A 94 7.11 -5.15 -11.25
N PRO A 95 8.21 -5.91 -11.40
CA PRO A 95 8.77 -6.26 -12.72
C PRO A 95 7.83 -7.12 -13.59
N MET A 96 6.80 -7.72 -13.01
CA MET A 96 5.82 -8.55 -13.73
C MET A 96 4.61 -7.76 -14.23
N LEU A 97 4.49 -6.50 -13.81
CA LEU A 97 3.48 -5.54 -14.24
C LEU A 97 4.19 -4.46 -15.09
N GLU A 98 4.92 -4.91 -16.11
CA GLU A 98 5.33 -4.03 -17.21
C GLU A 98 4.08 -3.71 -18.05
N GLU A 99 3.95 -2.46 -18.50
CA GLU A 99 2.80 -1.93 -19.26
C GLU A 99 2.35 -2.81 -20.43
#